data_AF-A0A800DKQ3-F1
#
_entry.id   AF-A0A800DKQ3-F1
#
_cell.length_a   1.000
_cell.length_b   1.000
_cell.length_c   1.000
_cell.angle_alpha   90.00
_cell.angle_beta   90.00
_cell.angle_gamma   90.00
#
_symmetry.space_group_name_H-M   'P 1'
#
loop_
_entity.id
_entity.type
_entity.pdbx_description
1 polymer ?
#
loop_
_entity_poly.entity_id
_entity_poly.type
_entity_poly.pdbx_seq_one_letter_code
_entity_poly.pdbx_strand_id
1 'polypeptide(L)' 'MAVIRMLSTPPPEVDPEDVVPVDLDYRCEICGAEVTLRAVNPAEDKPPKHCREEMVPVWRPG' A
#
# COMPACT_ATOMS: atom_id res chain seq x y z
N MET A 1 30.58 -14.20 0.82
CA MET A 1 29.51 -13.24 1.17
C MET A 1 28.51 -13.10 0.02
N ALA A 2 27.66 -14.11 -0.19
CA ALA A 2 26.61 -14.05 -1.23
C ALA A 2 25.24 -13.66 -0.63
N VAL A 3 24.95 -14.13 0.58
CA VAL A 3 23.64 -13.97 1.24
C VAL A 3 23.31 -12.51 1.57
N ILE A 4 24.31 -11.70 1.95
CA ILE A 4 24.08 -10.28 2.29
C ILE A 4 23.69 -9.47 1.04
N ARG A 5 24.22 -9.79 -0.15
CA ARG A 5 23.89 -9.05 -1.39
C ARG A 5 22.44 -9.26 -1.84
N MET A 6 21.86 -10.43 -1.57
CA MET A 6 20.47 -10.73 -1.93
C MET A 6 19.45 -9.87 -1.17
N LEU A 7 19.79 -9.40 0.03
CA LEU A 7 18.94 -8.52 0.84
C LEU A 7 18.98 -7.05 0.37
N SER A 8 19.86 -6.70 -0.57
CA SER A 8 20.01 -5.34 -1.09
C SER A 8 19.65 -5.21 -2.56
N THR A 9 19.07 -6.24 -3.17
CA THR A 9 18.51 -6.13 -4.52
C THR A 9 17.26 -5.24 -4.43
N PRO A 10 17.23 -4.07 -5.10
CA PRO A 10 16.02 -3.25 -5.11
C PRO A 10 14.87 -4.05 -5.75
N PRO A 11 13.62 -3.81 -5.30
CA PRO A 11 12.47 -4.38 -5.98
C PRO A 11 12.46 -3.94 -7.45
N PRO A 12 11.82 -4.72 -8.35
CA PRO A 12 11.63 -4.29 -9.74
C PRO A 12 10.92 -2.94 -9.77
N GLU A 13 11.28 -2.10 -10.75
CA GLU A 13 10.58 -0.84 -10.98
C GLU A 13 9.13 -1.12 -11.37
N VAL A 14 8.20 -0.33 -10.83
CA VAL A 14 6.79 -0.39 -11.21
C VAL A 14 6.60 0.49 -12.44
N ASP A 15 6.00 -0.06 -13.49
CA ASP A 15 5.65 0.72 -14.68
C ASP A 15 4.59 1.77 -14.30
N PRO A 16 4.79 3.06 -14.58
CA PRO A 16 3.77 4.09 -14.34
C PRO A 16 2.43 3.78 -15.02
N GLU A 17 2.42 3.07 -16.15
CA GLU A 17 1.19 2.67 -16.86
C GLU A 17 0.39 1.59 -16.11
N ASP A 18 1.02 0.85 -15.20
CA ASP A 18 0.38 -0.17 -14.38
C ASP A 18 -0.31 0.40 -13.14
N VAL A 19 -0.24 1.71 -12.92
CA VAL A 19 -0.84 2.38 -11.76
C VAL A 19 -2.10 3.12 -12.18
N VAL A 20 -3.23 2.80 -11.55
CA VAL A 20 -4.51 3.46 -11.79
C VAL A 20 -4.84 4.46 -10.67
N PRO A 21 -5.43 5.63 -10.99
CA PRO A 21 -5.91 6.56 -9.98
C PRO A 21 -7.12 5.97 -9.25
N VAL A 22 -7.15 6.13 -7.94
CA VAL A 22 -8.23 5.68 -7.05
C VAL A 22 -8.53 6.74 -5.99
N ASP A 23 -9.62 6.57 -5.25
CA ASP A 23 -9.94 7.39 -4.08
C ASP A 23 -10.52 6.47 -3.00
N LEU A 24 -9.62 5.80 -2.27
CA LEU A 24 -9.97 4.80 -1.26
C LEU A 24 -9.48 5.26 0.11
N ASP A 25 -10.39 5.39 1.06
CA ASP A 25 -10.05 5.76 2.44
C ASP A 25 -9.82 4.50 3.30
N TYR A 26 -8.77 4.53 4.12
CA TYR A 26 -8.43 3.46 5.06
C TYR A 26 -8.20 4.02 6.46
N ARG A 27 -8.50 3.21 7.48
CA ARG A 27 -8.22 3.51 8.89
C ARG A 27 -7.44 2.39 9.57
N CYS A 28 -6.47 2.75 10.39
CA CYS A 28 -5.78 1.80 11.26
C CYS A 28 -6.61 1.56 12.51
N GLU A 29 -7.01 0.32 12.75
CA GLU A 29 -7.81 -0.06 13.93
C GLU A 29 -7.00 -0.03 15.24
N ILE A 30 -5.66 0.05 15.17
CA ILE A 30 -4.80 0.08 16.36
C ILE A 30 -4.66 1.50 16.94
N CYS A 31 -4.46 2.52 16.10
CA CYS A 31 -4.19 3.89 16.55
C CYS A 31 -5.17 4.94 16.01
N GLY A 32 -6.04 4.58 15.07
CA GLY A 32 -7.01 5.49 14.46
C GLY A 32 -6.47 6.35 13.30
N ALA A 33 -5.22 6.18 12.89
CA ALA A 33 -4.68 6.92 11.74
C ALA A 33 -5.47 6.62 10.46
N GLU A 34 -5.75 7.67 9.67
CA GLU A 34 -6.47 7.56 8.40
C GLU A 34 -5.59 7.99 7.22
N VAL A 35 -5.75 7.32 6.09
CA VAL A 35 -5.07 7.66 4.83
C VAL A 35 -6.05 7.55 3.66
N THR A 36 -5.85 8.38 2.64
CA THR A 36 -6.54 8.27 1.35
C THR A 36 -5.54 7.75 0.31
N LEU A 37 -5.78 6.56 -0.21
CA LEU A 37 -5.01 5.99 -1.30
C LEU A 37 -5.48 6.61 -2.62
N ARG A 38 -4.55 7.25 -3.34
CA ARG A 38 -4.84 7.98 -4.59
C ARG A 38 -4.44 7.25 -5.87
N ALA A 39 -3.63 6.20 -5.73
CA ALA A 39 -3.05 5.47 -6.84
C ALA A 39 -2.74 4.04 -6.38
N VAL A 40 -3.01 3.04 -7.20
CA VAL A 40 -2.76 1.63 -6.89
C VAL A 40 -2.31 0.88 -8.15
N ASN A 41 -1.43 -0.10 -7.98
CA ASN A 41 -1.20 -1.12 -9.00
C ASN A 41 -2.26 -2.21 -8.82
N PRO A 42 -3.16 -2.46 -9.78
CA PRO A 42 -4.22 -3.46 -9.66
C PRO A 42 -3.71 -4.89 -9.40
N ALA A 43 -2.49 -5.21 -9.79
CA ALA A 43 -1.87 -6.52 -9.52
C ALA A 43 -1.42 -6.67 -8.05
N GLU A 44 -1.25 -5.55 -7.33
CA GLU A 44 -0.81 -5.50 -5.93
C GLU A 44 -1.78 -4.70 -5.04
N ASP A 45 -3.08 -4.74 -5.34
CA ASP A 45 -4.13 -4.05 -4.58
C ASP A 45 -4.36 -4.69 -3.21
N LYS A 46 -3.50 -4.33 -2.25
CA LYS A 46 -3.57 -4.73 -0.85
C LYS A 46 -3.75 -3.50 0.03
N PRO A 47 -4.54 -3.61 1.12
CA PRO A 47 -4.65 -2.52 2.08
C PRO A 47 -3.29 -2.05 2.61
N PRO A 48 -3.12 -0.74 2.83
CA PRO A 48 -1.92 -0.21 3.46
C PRO A 48 -1.69 -0.81 4.85
N LYS A 49 -0.43 -0.87 5.29
CA LYS A 49 -0.07 -1.33 6.63
C LYS A 49 0.32 -0.17 7.53
N HIS A 50 -0.21 -0.17 8.75
CA HIS A 50 0.15 0.78 9.80
C HIS A 50 0.10 0.11 11.17
N CYS A 51 0.95 0.53 12.12
CA CYS A 51 1.13 -0.19 13.40
C CYS A 51 1.48 -1.69 13.24
N ARG A 52 2.05 -2.08 12.08
CA ARG A 52 2.33 -3.47 11.66
C ARG A 52 1.09 -4.30 11.30
N GLU A 53 -0.10 -3.71 11.30
CA GLU A 53 -1.36 -4.35 10.93
C GLU A 53 -1.87 -3.81 9.59
N GLU A 54 -2.71 -4.58 8.91
CA GLU A 54 -3.44 -4.10 7.73
C GLU A 54 -4.53 -3.12 8.15
N MET A 55 -4.64 -2.01 7.42
CA MET A 55 -5.70 -1.02 7.63
C MET A 55 -7.02 -1.53 7.04
N VAL A 56 -8.14 -1.04 7.56
CA VAL A 56 -9.48 -1.40 7.09
C VAL A 56 -10.07 -0.30 6.21
N PRO A 57 -10.84 -0.64 5.15
CA PRO A 57 -11.48 0.36 4.31
C PRO A 57 -12.53 1.14 5.10
N VAL A 58 -12.58 2.44 4.88
CA VAL A 58 -13.60 3.34 5.43
C VAL A 58 -14.55 3.70 4.30
N TRP A 59 -15.81 3.33 4.48
CA TRP A 59 -16.85 3.81 3.57
C TRP A 59 -17.24 5.24 3.95
N ARG A 60 -17.09 6.17 3.01
CA ARG A 60 -17.62 7.53 3.13
C ARG A 60 -18.72 7.72 2.09
N PRO A 61 -20.00 7.84 2.49
CA PRO A 61 -21.04 8.28 1.56
C PRO A 61 -20.74 9.74 1.18
N GLY A 62 -20.60 9.98 -0.12
CA GLY A 62 -20.67 11.32 -0.68
C GLY A 62 -22.08 11.89 -0.61
#